data_AF-A0A497PEA9-F1
#
_entry.id   AF-A0A497PEA9-F1
#
_cell.length_a   1.000
_cell.length_b   1.000
_cell.length_c   1.000
_cell.angle_alpha   90.00
_cell.angle_beta   90.00
_cell.angle_gamma   90.00
#
_symmetry.space_group_name_H-M   'P 1'
#
loop_
_entity.id
_entity.type
_entity.pdbx_description
1 polymer ?
#
loop_
_entity_poly.entity_id
_entity_poly.type
_entity_poly.pdbx_seq_one_letter_code
_entity_poly.pdbx_strand_id
1 'polypeptide(L)'
;TIVDIKKNLCAACRICEAECPAGVIQVTKFFEGSLEIDQKLCPEGCQNCYDVCPVDALSLDKDGKVDVKDKFCIYCGACVNVCPNLEALKLNRTSIRHTPIQSGAWNKALEELTSTVGLKKELRNKRTIKARNAIKNLKLTKGE
;
A
#
# COMPACT_ATOMS: atom_id res chain seq x y z
N THR A 1 -22.14 -9.14 18.20
CA THR A 1 -21.30 -8.00 18.61
C THR A 1 -21.38 -6.92 17.54
N ILE A 2 -21.68 -5.68 17.92
CA ILE A 2 -21.63 -4.54 17.00
C ILE A 2 -20.16 -4.12 16.88
N VAL A 3 -19.66 -3.96 15.65
CA VAL A 3 -18.30 -3.47 15.38
C VAL A 3 -18.41 -2.05 14.85
N ASP A 4 -17.80 -1.10 15.55
CA ASP A 4 -17.68 0.29 15.11
C ASP A 4 -16.25 0.57 14.64
N ILE A 5 -16.10 1.06 13.40
CA ILE A 5 -14.81 1.33 12.77
C ILE A 5 -14.61 2.84 12.66
N LYS A 6 -13.73 3.38 13.50
CA LYS A 6 -13.28 4.77 13.44
C LYS A 6 -12.37 4.98 12.22
N LYS A 7 -12.97 5.37 11.08
CA LYS A 7 -12.27 5.48 9.78
C LYS A 7 -11.05 6.40 9.80
N ASN A 8 -11.09 7.48 10.58
CA ASN A 8 -9.98 8.42 10.72
C ASN A 8 -8.76 7.86 11.47
N LEU A 9 -8.92 6.77 12.21
CA LEU A 9 -7.84 6.09 12.93
C LEU A 9 -7.43 4.77 12.26
N CYS A 10 -8.12 4.38 11.20
CA CYS A 10 -7.87 3.10 10.52
C CYS A 10 -6.73 3.23 9.52
N ALA A 11 -5.62 2.53 9.77
CA ALA A 11 -4.48 2.47 8.85
C ALA A 11 -4.69 1.50 7.66
N ALA A 12 -5.83 0.81 7.59
CA ALA A 12 -6.12 -0.22 6.60
C ALA A 12 -5.15 -1.42 6.60
N CYS A 13 -4.69 -1.85 7.78
CA CYS A 13 -3.72 -2.95 7.97
C CYS A 13 -4.29 -4.36 7.77
N ARG A 14 -5.60 -4.53 7.62
CA ARG A 14 -6.29 -5.83 7.40
C ARG A 14 -6.20 -6.84 8.55
N ILE A 15 -5.71 -6.47 9.73
CA ILE A 15 -5.71 -7.37 10.91
C ILE A 15 -7.15 -7.77 11.26
N CYS A 16 -8.07 -6.81 11.35
CA CYS A 16 -9.48 -7.12 11.65
C CYS A 16 -10.17 -7.98 10.57
N GLU A 17 -9.73 -7.90 9.31
CA GLU A 17 -10.19 -8.79 8.24
C GLU A 17 -9.66 -10.21 8.45
N ALA A 18 -8.38 -10.35 8.80
CA ALA A 18 -7.76 -11.66 9.02
C ALA A 18 -8.31 -12.39 10.26
N GLU A 19 -8.57 -11.64 11.32
CA GLU A 19 -9.05 -12.18 12.60
C GLU A 19 -10.58 -12.36 12.64
N CYS A 20 -11.33 -11.88 11.63
CA CYS A 20 -12.78 -11.98 11.60
C CYS A 20 -13.23 -13.42 11.31
N PRO A 21 -13.82 -14.15 12.29
CA PRO A 21 -14.20 -15.56 12.07
C PRO A 21 -15.32 -15.69 11.03
N ALA A 22 -16.16 -14.67 10.91
CA ALA A 22 -17.26 -14.63 9.96
C ALA A 22 -16.81 -14.25 8.52
N GLY A 23 -15.58 -13.76 8.34
CA GLY A 23 -15.07 -13.32 7.03
C GLY A 23 -15.81 -12.12 6.42
N VAL A 24 -16.64 -11.41 7.19
CA VAL A 24 -17.48 -10.31 6.69
C VAL A 24 -16.76 -8.97 6.62
N ILE A 25 -15.64 -8.82 7.33
CA ILE A 25 -14.82 -7.61 7.30
C ILE A 25 -13.90 -7.68 6.09
N GLN A 26 -13.92 -6.65 5.25
CA GLN A 26 -13.06 -6.53 4.07
C GLN A 26 -12.32 -5.20 4.14
N VAL A 27 -10.98 -5.24 4.08
CA VAL A 27 -10.15 -4.05 4.17
C VAL A 27 -9.31 -3.92 2.91
N THR A 28 -9.39 -2.74 2.31
CA THR A 28 -8.62 -2.41 1.11
C THR A 28 -7.47 -1.46 1.49
N LYS A 29 -6.23 -1.86 1.21
CA LYS A 29 -5.03 -1.05 1.50
C LYS A 29 -4.95 0.17 0.59
N PHE A 30 -4.31 1.25 1.05
CA PHE A 30 -4.06 2.44 0.22
C PHE A 30 -2.98 2.20 -0.83
N PHE A 31 -1.91 1.50 -0.44
CA PHE A 31 -0.80 1.15 -1.30
C PHE A 31 -0.81 -0.36 -1.57
N GLU A 32 -0.46 -0.73 -2.80
CA GLU A 32 -0.11 -2.10 -3.18
C GLU A 32 1.37 -2.14 -3.53
N GLY A 33 2.05 -3.22 -3.19
CA GLY A 33 3.51 -3.24 -3.30
C GLY A 33 4.16 -4.50 -2.75
N SER A 34 5.47 -4.41 -2.53
CA SER A 34 6.28 -5.38 -1.83
C SER A 34 7.27 -4.65 -0.91
N LEU A 35 7.67 -5.33 0.17
CA LEU A 35 8.81 -4.96 0.99
C LEU A 35 9.74 -6.17 1.05
N GLU A 36 10.99 -5.98 0.63
CA GLU A 36 12.02 -7.01 0.67
C GLU A 36 13.06 -6.62 1.71
N ILE A 37 13.51 -7.60 2.51
CA ILE A 37 14.52 -7.40 3.57
C ILE A 37 15.71 -8.32 3.26
N ASP A 38 16.89 -7.73 3.02
CA ASP A 38 18.14 -8.48 2.89
C ASP A 38 18.81 -8.64 4.26
N GLN A 39 18.62 -9.83 4.83
CA GLN A 39 19.14 -10.18 6.15
C GLN A 39 20.67 -10.12 6.25
N LYS A 40 21.40 -10.16 5.13
CA LYS A 40 22.88 -10.08 5.14
C LYS A 40 23.38 -8.66 5.37
N LEU A 41 22.54 -7.66 5.07
CA LEU A 41 22.85 -6.24 5.20
C LEU A 41 22.35 -5.65 6.52
N CYS A 42 21.59 -6.44 7.29
CA CYS A 42 21.10 -6.08 8.62
C CYS A 42 22.25 -6.15 9.65
N PRO A 43 22.47 -5.08 10.44
CA PRO A 43 23.36 -5.16 11.60
C PRO A 43 22.86 -6.20 12.60
N GLU A 44 23.79 -6.90 13.25
CA GLU A 44 23.47 -7.90 14.27
C GLU A 44 22.64 -7.30 15.42
N GLY A 45 21.54 -7.96 15.78
CA GLY A 45 20.63 -7.51 16.85
C GLY A 45 19.79 -6.27 16.54
N CYS A 46 19.83 -5.74 15.31
CA CYS A 46 19.04 -4.56 14.93
C CYS A 46 17.57 -4.90 14.67
N GLN A 47 16.66 -4.15 15.30
CA GLN A 47 15.20 -4.30 15.12
C GLN A 47 14.46 -2.97 14.92
N ASN A 48 15.16 -1.88 14.54
CA ASN A 48 14.55 -0.56 14.39
C ASN A 48 13.33 -0.55 13.46
N CYS A 49 13.39 -1.31 12.36
CA CYS A 49 12.28 -1.43 11.42
C CYS A 49 11.05 -2.07 12.06
N TYR A 50 11.25 -3.09 12.90
CA TYR A 50 10.20 -3.74 13.69
C TYR A 50 9.58 -2.75 14.68
N ASP A 51 10.40 -2.06 15.47
CA ASP A 51 9.96 -1.13 16.52
C ASP A 51 9.13 0.06 15.98
N VAL A 52 9.43 0.52 14.75
CA VAL A 52 8.72 1.67 14.15
C VAL A 52 7.44 1.26 13.40
N CYS A 53 7.13 -0.03 13.26
CA CYS A 53 6.01 -0.48 12.45
C CYS A 53 4.67 -0.09 13.10
N PRO A 54 3.84 0.77 12.48
CA PRO A 54 2.61 1.25 13.12
C PRO A 54 1.45 0.23 13.11
N VAL A 55 1.65 -0.94 12.50
CA VAL A 55 0.59 -1.91 12.20
C VAL A 55 1.00 -3.36 12.42
N ASP A 56 2.08 -3.61 13.18
CA ASP A 56 2.58 -4.95 13.52
C ASP A 56 2.76 -5.90 12.31
N ALA A 57 3.14 -5.31 11.16
CA ALA A 57 3.36 -6.05 9.92
C ALA A 57 4.74 -6.72 9.84
N LEU A 58 5.59 -6.54 10.85
CA LEU A 58 6.90 -7.16 10.95
C LEU A 58 6.92 -8.15 12.13
N SER A 59 7.71 -9.20 12.03
CA SER A 59 7.92 -10.18 13.11
C SER A 59 9.39 -10.49 13.27
N LEU A 60 9.76 -10.96 14.47
CA LEU A 60 11.07 -11.51 14.76
C LEU A 60 11.01 -13.02 14.69
N ASP A 61 11.97 -13.64 14.02
CA ASP A 61 12.18 -15.08 14.08
C ASP A 61 12.96 -15.49 15.35
N LYS A 62 13.30 -16.79 15.45
CA LYS A 62 14.02 -17.35 16.61
C LYS A 62 15.44 -16.80 16.76
N ASP A 63 16.01 -16.33 15.67
CA ASP A 63 17.37 -15.78 15.62
C ASP A 63 17.36 -14.24 15.76
N GLY A 64 16.18 -13.64 16.02
CA GLY A 64 16.00 -12.20 16.14
C GLY A 64 16.01 -11.46 14.81
N LYS A 65 15.85 -12.16 13.68
CA LYS A 65 15.80 -11.53 12.35
C LYS A 65 14.38 -11.08 12.02
N VAL A 66 14.29 -9.93 11.36
CA VAL A 66 13.00 -9.31 11.02
C VAL A 66 12.46 -9.89 9.72
N ASP A 67 11.23 -10.38 9.74
CA ASP A 67 10.48 -10.82 8.57
C ASP A 67 9.20 -10.00 8.38
N VAL A 68 8.68 -9.95 7.16
CA VAL A 68 7.49 -9.17 6.79
C VAL A 68 6.25 -10.04 6.60
N LYS A 69 5.21 -9.73 7.37
CA LYS A 69 3.85 -10.23 7.16
C LYS A 69 3.18 -9.38 6.08
N ASP A 70 3.47 -9.68 4.82
CA ASP A 70 3.02 -8.88 3.66
C ASP A 70 1.50 -8.61 3.68
N LYS A 71 0.70 -9.58 4.14
CA LYS A 71 -0.76 -9.44 4.32
C LYS A 71 -1.13 -8.17 5.12
N PHE A 72 -0.35 -7.81 6.14
CA PHE A 72 -0.60 -6.67 7.02
C PHE A 72 0.19 -5.42 6.66
N CYS A 73 1.28 -5.56 5.90
CA CYS A 73 2.11 -4.44 5.49
C CYS A 73 1.30 -3.45 4.65
N ILE A 74 1.27 -2.18 5.08
CA ILE A 74 0.59 -1.09 4.36
C ILE A 74 1.54 -0.31 3.44
N TYR A 75 2.80 -0.74 3.31
CA TYR A 75 3.83 -0.14 2.47
C TYR A 75 4.05 1.36 2.74
N CYS A 76 3.95 1.80 4.01
CA CYS A 76 4.10 3.19 4.40
C CYS A 76 5.55 3.71 4.32
N GLY A 77 6.54 2.82 4.44
CA GLY A 77 7.96 3.16 4.35
C GLY A 77 8.63 3.66 5.63
N ALA A 78 7.92 3.64 6.77
CA ALA A 78 8.53 3.98 8.06
C ALA A 78 9.78 3.13 8.37
N CYS A 79 9.72 1.82 8.08
CA CYS A 79 10.83 0.89 8.27
C CYS A 79 12.06 1.23 7.42
N VAL A 80 11.87 1.66 6.17
CA VAL A 80 12.98 2.06 5.27
C VAL A 80 13.63 3.33 5.80
N ASN A 81 12.84 4.31 6.24
CA ASN A 81 13.34 5.59 6.71
C ASN A 81 14.18 5.50 7.98
N VAL A 82 13.88 4.55 8.87
CA VAL A 82 14.64 4.34 10.12
C VAL A 82 15.82 3.37 9.95
N CYS A 83 15.91 2.68 8.81
CA CYS A 83 16.95 1.69 8.61
C CYS A 83 18.32 2.39 8.46
N PRO A 84 19.33 2.04 9.28
CA PRO A 84 20.67 2.62 9.16
C PRO A 84 21.38 2.22 7.85
N ASN A 85 20.92 1.15 7.18
CA ASN A 85 21.44 0.69 5.90
C ASN A 85 20.36 0.81 4.82
N LEU A 86 20.54 1.76 3.90
CA LEU A 86 19.58 2.06 2.83
C LEU A 86 19.39 0.91 1.82
N GLU A 87 20.31 -0.06 1.76
CA GLU A 87 20.23 -1.18 0.84
C GLU A 87 19.57 -2.43 1.45
N ALA A 88 19.44 -2.48 2.78
CA ALA A 88 18.90 -3.64 3.49
C ALA A 88 17.39 -3.81 3.27
N LEU A 89 16.63 -2.71 3.12
CA LEU A 89 15.19 -2.75 2.89
C LEU A 89 14.82 -2.12 1.55
N LYS A 90 14.14 -2.87 0.69
CA LYS A 90 13.64 -2.40 -0.61
C LYS A 90 12.12 -2.35 -0.59
N LEU A 91 11.58 -1.13 -0.56
CA LEU A 91 10.15 -0.89 -0.67
C LEU A 91 9.78 -0.57 -2.13
N ASN A 92 8.86 -1.35 -2.69
CA ASN A 92 8.32 -1.09 -4.01
C ASN A 92 6.80 -0.90 -3.93
N ARG A 93 6.28 0.25 -4.36
CA ARG A 93 4.85 0.50 -4.48
C ARG A 93 4.43 0.37 -5.94
N THR A 94 3.49 -0.51 -6.22
CA THR A 94 2.98 -0.78 -7.58
C THR A 94 1.70 -0.01 -7.90
N SER A 95 0.98 0.47 -6.89
CA SER A 95 -0.27 1.22 -7.07
C SER A 95 -0.61 2.03 -5.83
N ILE A 96 -1.26 3.18 -6.03
CA ILE A 96 -1.90 3.98 -4.98
C ILE A 96 -3.39 4.04 -5.29
N ARG A 97 -4.24 3.76 -4.30
CA ARG A 97 -5.68 3.95 -4.44
C ARG A 97 -6.03 5.39 -4.13
N HIS A 98 -6.59 6.07 -5.11
CA HIS A 98 -7.01 7.44 -5.00
C HIS A 98 -8.25 7.67 -5.88
N THR A 99 -9.00 8.73 -5.58
CA THR A 99 -10.05 9.21 -6.48
C THR A 99 -9.44 9.72 -7.79
N PRO A 100 -10.19 9.79 -8.91
CA PRO A 100 -9.65 10.35 -10.15
C PRO A 100 -9.10 11.77 -9.95
N ILE A 101 -7.82 11.98 -10.26
CA ILE A 101 -7.14 13.28 -10.15
C ILE A 101 -6.58 13.68 -11.52
N GLN A 102 -6.92 14.88 -11.98
CA GLN A 102 -6.43 15.46 -13.24
C GLN A 102 -5.43 16.59 -12.96
N SER A 103 -4.23 16.23 -12.51
CA SER A 103 -3.14 17.16 -12.24
C SER A 103 -1.81 16.60 -12.71
N GLY A 104 -1.01 17.44 -13.38
CA GLY A 104 0.36 17.09 -13.74
C GLY A 104 1.26 16.90 -12.52
N ALA A 105 1.10 17.76 -11.50
CA ALA A 105 1.83 17.64 -10.24
C ALA A 105 1.54 16.31 -9.52
N TRP A 106 0.28 15.85 -9.58
CA TRP A 106 -0.09 14.52 -9.06
C TRP A 106 0.63 13.39 -9.80
N ASN A 107 0.73 13.48 -11.14
CA ASN A 107 1.42 12.45 -11.91
C ASN A 107 2.92 12.37 -11.54
N LYS A 108 3.57 13.51 -11.29
CA LYS A 108 4.96 13.56 -10.84
C LYS A 108 5.12 12.93 -9.45
N ALA A 109 4.28 13.32 -8.49
CA ALA A 109 4.29 12.74 -7.15
C ALA A 109 4.02 11.22 -7.17
N LEU A 110 3.11 10.76 -8.04
CA LEU A 110 2.82 9.35 -8.22
C LEU A 110 4.03 8.58 -8.77
N GLU A 111 4.76 9.16 -9.73
CA GLU A 111 5.98 8.56 -10.28
C GLU A 111 7.07 8.43 -9.21
N GLU A 112 7.26 9.45 -8.38
CA GLU A 112 8.20 9.40 -7.26
C GLU A 112 7.80 8.32 -6.24
N LEU A 113 6.50 8.17 -5.96
CA LEU A 113 6.01 7.19 -4.98
C LEU A 113 5.95 5.76 -5.50
N THR A 114 5.75 5.54 -6.80
CA THR A 114 5.45 4.21 -7.39
C THR A 114 6.34 3.80 -8.57
N SER A 115 7.40 4.58 -8.84
CA SER A 115 8.22 4.51 -10.05
C SER A 115 7.44 4.74 -11.35
N THR A 116 8.16 4.68 -12.48
CA THR A 116 7.57 4.75 -13.82
C THR A 116 6.55 3.64 -14.08
N VAL A 117 6.67 2.49 -13.40
CA VAL A 117 5.77 1.34 -13.56
C VAL A 117 4.37 1.68 -13.04
N GLY A 118 4.27 2.22 -11.82
CA GLY A 118 3.00 2.61 -11.23
C GLY A 118 2.34 3.77 -11.98
N LEU A 119 3.13 4.77 -12.41
CA LEU A 119 2.61 5.86 -13.25
C LEU A 119 2.01 5.35 -14.57
N LYS A 120 2.71 4.47 -15.30
CA LYS A 120 2.21 3.90 -16.56
C LYS A 120 0.87 3.18 -16.37
N LYS A 121 0.76 2.39 -15.30
CA LYS A 121 -0.49 1.68 -14.94
C LYS A 121 -1.63 2.66 -14.68
N GLU A 122 -1.37 3.73 -13.93
CA GLU A 122 -2.38 4.75 -13.64
C GLU A 122 -2.81 5.54 -14.88
N LEU A 123 -1.87 5.98 -15.72
CA LEU A 123 -2.19 6.68 -16.96
C LEU A 123 -3.04 5.82 -17.90
N ARG A 124 -2.79 4.51 -17.95
CA ARG A 124 -3.63 3.55 -18.69
C ARG A 124 -5.05 3.50 -18.10
N ASN A 125 -5.18 3.38 -16.78
CA ASN A 125 -6.48 3.37 -16.09
C ASN A 125 -7.27 4.67 -16.37
N LYS A 126 -6.62 5.84 -16.29
CA LYS A 126 -7.24 7.14 -16.61
C LYS A 126 -7.80 7.19 -18.03
N ARG A 127 -7.06 6.67 -19.02
CA ARG A 127 -7.52 6.58 -20.42
C ARG A 127 -8.76 5.68 -20.53
N THR A 128 -8.76 4.52 -19.88
CA THR A 128 -9.91 3.60 -19.86
C THR A 128 -11.14 4.21 -19.22
N ILE A 129 -10.99 4.90 -18.08
CA ILE A 129 -12.09 5.60 -17.40
C ILE A 129 -12.65 6.71 -18.29
N LYS A 130 -11.79 7.51 -18.93
CA LYS A 130 -12.22 8.57 -19.86
C LYS A 130 -13.03 8.01 -21.02
N ALA A 131 -12.57 6.92 -21.63
CA ALA A 131 -13.30 6.24 -22.72
C ALA A 131 -14.67 5.72 -22.24
N ARG A 132 -14.71 5.05 -21.08
CA ARG A 132 -15.97 4.55 -20.49
C ARG A 132 -16.96 5.69 -20.20
N ASN A 133 -16.48 6.81 -19.66
CA ASN A 133 -17.32 7.97 -19.39
C ASN A 133 -17.84 8.62 -20.67
N ALA A 134 -17.03 8.70 -21.73
CA ALA A 134 -17.49 9.19 -23.03
C ALA A 134 -18.63 8.32 -23.59
N ILE A 135 -18.52 6.99 -23.52
CA ILE A 135 -19.57 6.05 -23.93
C ILE A 135 -20.83 6.24 -23.07
N LYS A 136 -20.69 6.36 -21.75
CA LYS A 136 -21.82 6.56 -20.84
C LYS A 136 -22.56 7.86 -21.16
N ASN A 137 -21.83 8.95 -21.41
CA ASN A 137 -22.40 10.24 -21.78
C ASN A 137 -23.13 10.17 -23.13
N LEU A 138 -22.57 9.48 -24.12
CA LEU A 138 -23.23 9.27 -25.41
C LEU A 138 -24.58 8.53 -25.28
N LYS A 139 -24.67 7.51 -24.41
CA LYS A 139 -25.93 6.81 -24.12
C LYS A 139 -26.97 7.73 -23.47
N LEU A 140 -26.55 8.50 -22.46
CA LEU A 140 -27.41 9.47 -21.78
C LEU A 140 -27.96 10.54 -22.74
N THR A 141 -27.15 11.02 -23.69
CA THR A 141 -27.61 12.00 -24.69
C THR A 141 -28.53 11.42 -25.77
N LYS A 142 -28.56 10.09 -25.92
CA LYS A 142 -29.40 9.40 -26.91
C LYS A 142 -30.73 8.90 -26.34
N GLY A 143 -31.01 9.12 -25.05
CA GLY A 143 -32.30 8.79 -24.43
C GLY A 143 -32.57 7.29 -24.32
N GLU A 144 -31.52 6.47 -24.14
CA GLU A 144 -31.61 5.05 -23.73
C GLU A 144 -31.29 4.88 -22.23
#